data_AF-A0A8H7J473-F1
#
_entry.id   AF-A0A8H7J473-F1
#
_cell.length_a   1.000
_cell.length_b   1.000
_cell.length_c   1.000
_cell.angle_alpha   90.00
_cell.angle_beta   90.00
_cell.angle_gamma   90.00
#
_symmetry.space_group_name_H-M   'P 1'
#
loop_
_entity.id
_entity.type
_entity.pdbx_description
1 polymer ?
#
loop_
_entity_poly.entity_id
_entity_poly.type
_entity_poly.pdbx_seq_one_letter_code
_entity_poly.pdbx_strand_id
1 'polypeptide(L)'
;MIHESIEPGQTVGTPPASIMQSSVSPNHTPGPTDSESSFQPFQMLMDSVISIEYGDELQDSCSVHEGMICCHSPQAQLWCTQAKPLREQYDKCEELARKFTSFSMLGLTAAKYEENKVESRAASLITYADNHFPLSTYQPNVSKLIKDALAAQVTDGHVKDPKTKITTKSYLERSFNGRLTSLNWQGMLNMMERLCGIIGRIRAAEMEKGKKDQIRAMAQKRIILRGTSNASIQSLLAWIYQGNLHYKSSEHLYEVYELAIKLRVDALAETCLSQLFNTASDVIHETHCQGVTLDALLGFKSAGEADELQNRVVPDNTVEIIFHHVLTDKNPPARLSDLVVDIMARKMHSKLWAQIQETISRPIALRLVEAMLQLKELKAECAEHPGLAIKSEDRHSTSIPS
;
A
#
# COMPACT_ATOMS: atom_id res chain seq x y z
N MET A 1 -46.38 -44.04 -33.85
CA MET A 1 -46.88 -42.71 -34.24
C MET A 1 -45.71 -41.76 -33.98
N ILE A 2 -44.85 -41.41 -34.95
CA ILE A 2 -45.10 -40.74 -36.27
C ILE A 2 -45.59 -39.30 -36.00
N HIS A 3 -44.96 -38.21 -36.45
CA HIS A 3 -43.81 -37.96 -37.37
C HIS A 3 -42.53 -37.52 -36.61
N GLU A 4 -41.28 -37.43 -37.12
CA GLU A 4 -40.64 -37.48 -38.47
C GLU A 4 -40.32 -36.10 -39.14
N SER A 5 -39.05 -35.67 -39.06
CA SER A 5 -38.35 -34.54 -39.76
C SER A 5 -36.86 -34.53 -39.30
N ILE A 6 -35.76 -34.40 -40.06
CA ILE A 6 -35.48 -34.23 -41.51
C ILE A 6 -35.91 -32.86 -42.08
N GLU A 7 -35.12 -32.05 -42.80
CA GLU A 7 -33.67 -31.75 -43.03
C GLU A 7 -33.62 -30.53 -44.03
N PRO A 8 -32.53 -30.11 -44.73
CA PRO A 8 -31.13 -29.92 -44.36
C PRO A 8 -30.55 -28.51 -44.74
N GLY A 9 -29.34 -28.21 -44.23
CA GLY A 9 -28.20 -27.74 -45.05
C GLY A 9 -28.14 -26.31 -45.64
N GLN A 10 -27.03 -25.62 -45.36
CA GLN A 10 -26.34 -24.80 -46.39
C GLN A 10 -24.83 -24.75 -46.12
N THR A 11 -24.04 -25.21 -47.10
CA THR A 11 -22.57 -25.06 -47.13
C THR A 11 -22.18 -24.15 -48.28
N VAL A 12 -21.24 -23.24 -48.03
CA VAL A 12 -20.56 -22.43 -49.06
C VAL A 12 -19.08 -22.40 -48.67
N GLY A 13 -18.17 -22.45 -49.64
CA GLY A 13 -16.74 -22.40 -49.35
C GLY A 13 -15.88 -21.99 -50.55
N THR A 14 -14.62 -21.66 -50.26
CA THR A 14 -13.55 -21.29 -51.21
C THR A 14 -13.78 -19.98 -52.01
N PRO A 15 -12.75 -19.31 -52.57
CA PRO A 15 -11.38 -19.79 -52.86
C PRO A 15 -10.24 -19.14 -52.04
N PRO A 16 -9.03 -19.73 -52.06
CA PRO A 16 -7.80 -19.08 -51.64
C PRO A 16 -7.20 -18.21 -52.75
N ALA A 17 -6.36 -17.24 -52.36
CA ALA A 17 -5.43 -16.55 -53.25
C ALA A 17 -4.02 -16.57 -52.62
N SER A 18 -2.97 -16.54 -53.44
CA SER A 18 -1.58 -16.56 -53.00
C SER A 18 -0.72 -15.71 -53.94
N ILE A 19 0.50 -15.40 -53.49
CA ILE A 19 1.57 -14.72 -54.25
C ILE A 19 1.31 -13.23 -54.50
N MET A 20 2.02 -12.38 -53.78
CA MET A 20 3.20 -11.71 -54.35
C MET A 20 4.22 -11.35 -53.25
N GLN A 21 5.50 -11.49 -53.57
CA GLN A 21 6.59 -10.88 -52.82
C GLN A 21 6.87 -9.50 -53.44
N SER A 22 7.07 -8.48 -52.61
CA SER A 22 7.64 -7.19 -53.04
C SER A 22 8.48 -6.60 -51.91
N SER A 23 9.80 -6.74 -52.02
CA SER A 23 10.76 -6.29 -51.02
C SER A 23 11.13 -4.82 -51.23
N VAL A 24 10.65 -3.92 -50.36
CA VAL A 24 11.28 -2.60 -50.14
C VAL A 24 11.32 -2.26 -48.65
N SER A 25 12.52 -1.91 -48.21
CA SER A 25 12.83 -1.08 -47.04
C SER A 25 13.97 -0.14 -47.50
N PRO A 26 14.25 1.01 -46.84
CA PRO A 26 13.80 1.39 -45.49
C PRO A 26 13.11 2.76 -45.38
N ASN A 27 12.37 2.97 -44.29
CA ASN A 27 12.49 4.11 -43.37
C ASN A 27 11.28 4.16 -42.43
N HIS A 28 11.43 3.68 -41.19
CA HIS A 28 10.51 4.03 -40.11
C HIS A 28 11.25 4.36 -38.83
N THR A 29 10.91 5.56 -38.34
CA THR A 29 10.86 6.05 -36.97
C THR A 29 10.95 4.98 -35.88
N PRO A 30 11.68 5.21 -34.77
CA PRO A 30 11.59 4.33 -33.61
C PRO A 30 10.14 4.26 -33.12
N GLY A 31 9.62 3.03 -33.01
CA GLY A 31 8.26 2.80 -32.53
C GLY A 31 8.09 3.17 -31.05
N PRO A 32 6.85 3.42 -30.59
CA PRO A 32 6.58 3.52 -29.16
C PRO A 32 6.98 2.21 -28.47
N THR A 33 7.56 2.29 -27.28
CA THR A 33 7.78 1.11 -26.44
C THR A 33 6.43 0.58 -25.93
N ASP A 34 6.18 -0.72 -26.09
CA ASP A 34 4.94 -1.39 -25.70
C ASP A 34 4.75 -1.46 -24.17
N SER A 35 4.44 -0.33 -23.55
CA SER A 35 3.74 -0.28 -22.28
C SER A 35 2.24 -0.24 -22.54
N GLU A 36 1.68 -1.35 -23.05
CA GLU A 36 0.24 -1.52 -23.16
C GLU A 36 -0.39 -1.42 -21.77
N SER A 37 -0.99 -0.27 -21.45
CA SER A 37 -1.83 -0.10 -20.28
C SER A 37 -3.13 -0.87 -20.51
N SER A 38 -3.10 -2.17 -20.22
CA SER A 38 -4.21 -3.09 -20.45
C SER A 38 -5.49 -2.53 -19.81
N PHE A 39 -6.38 -1.99 -20.64
CA PHE A 39 -7.57 -1.29 -20.16
C PHE A 39 -8.51 -2.27 -19.48
N GLN A 40 -8.48 -2.28 -18.14
CA GLN A 40 -9.42 -3.04 -17.34
C GLN A 40 -10.71 -2.21 -17.20
N PRO A 41 -11.88 -2.72 -17.62
CA PRO A 41 -13.15 -2.07 -17.35
C PRO A 41 -13.29 -1.78 -15.85
N PHE A 42 -13.78 -0.60 -15.49
CA PHE A 42 -13.88 -0.13 -14.10
C PHE A 42 -14.51 -1.15 -13.14
N GLN A 43 -15.45 -1.96 -13.62
CA GLN A 43 -16.07 -3.05 -12.85
C GLN A 43 -15.04 -4.07 -12.34
N MET A 44 -14.05 -4.46 -13.16
CA MET A 44 -13.00 -5.42 -12.76
C MET A 44 -12.05 -4.86 -11.70
N LEU A 45 -11.93 -3.53 -11.58
CA LEU A 45 -11.11 -2.90 -10.55
C LEU A 45 -11.74 -3.05 -9.14
N MET A 46 -13.02 -3.43 -9.08
CA MET A 46 -13.86 -3.53 -7.87
C MET A 46 -14.08 -4.97 -7.39
N ASP A 47 -13.54 -6.00 -8.07
CA ASP A 47 -13.80 -7.42 -7.76
C ASP A 47 -13.11 -7.93 -6.47
N SER A 48 -12.02 -7.31 -6.05
CA SER A 48 -11.23 -7.71 -4.87
C SER A 48 -11.14 -6.56 -3.88
N VAL A 49 -11.42 -6.84 -2.60
CA VAL A 49 -11.27 -5.90 -1.49
C VAL A 49 -10.08 -6.30 -0.61
N ILE A 50 -9.29 -5.31 -0.22
CA ILE A 50 -8.18 -5.40 0.75
C ILE A 50 -8.38 -4.39 1.88
N SER A 51 -7.77 -4.65 3.03
CA SER A 51 -7.77 -3.72 4.16
C SER A 51 -6.52 -2.83 4.14
N ILE A 52 -6.66 -1.55 4.47
CA ILE A 52 -5.54 -0.68 4.86
C ILE A 52 -5.57 -0.57 6.38
N GLU A 53 -4.50 -0.97 7.07
CA GLU A 53 -4.31 -0.79 8.51
C GLU A 53 -3.37 0.41 8.75
N TYR A 54 -3.74 1.35 9.63
CA TYR A 54 -3.04 2.64 9.78
C TYR A 54 -3.07 3.21 11.21
N GLY A 55 -2.43 4.37 11.39
CA GLY A 55 -2.02 4.88 12.70
C GLY A 55 -0.75 4.20 13.22
N ASP A 56 -0.16 4.70 14.31
CA ASP A 56 1.14 4.22 14.80
C ASP A 56 1.12 2.75 15.26
N GLU A 57 0.08 2.40 16.02
CA GLU A 57 -0.14 1.06 16.55
C GLU A 57 -0.89 0.12 15.58
N LEU A 58 -1.37 0.61 14.43
CA LEU A 58 -2.23 -0.12 13.48
C LEU A 58 -3.59 -0.52 14.09
N GLN A 59 -4.21 0.38 14.86
CA GLN A 59 -5.53 0.17 15.46
C GLN A 59 -6.68 0.47 14.47
N ASP A 60 -6.51 1.49 13.62
CA ASP A 60 -7.50 1.88 12.62
C ASP A 60 -7.39 1.03 11.36
N SER A 61 -8.51 0.79 10.69
CA SER A 61 -8.52 0.17 9.36
C SER A 61 -9.70 0.60 8.50
N CYS A 62 -9.49 0.58 7.17
CA CYS A 62 -10.51 0.84 6.17
C CYS A 62 -10.40 -0.14 5.00
N SER A 63 -11.46 -0.28 4.20
CA SER A 63 -11.48 -1.17 3.02
C SER A 63 -11.29 -0.41 1.72
N VAL A 64 -10.46 -0.94 0.81
CA VAL A 64 -10.24 -0.42 -0.54
C VAL A 64 -10.28 -1.54 -1.56
N HIS A 65 -10.73 -1.25 -2.78
CA HIS A 65 -10.67 -2.21 -3.87
C HIS A 65 -9.24 -2.33 -4.41
N GLU A 66 -8.77 -3.57 -4.56
CA GLU A 66 -7.39 -3.90 -4.91
C GLU A 66 -7.00 -3.36 -6.29
N GLY A 67 -7.91 -3.48 -7.27
CA GLY A 67 -7.69 -2.96 -8.62
C GLY A 67 -7.59 -1.43 -8.64
N MET A 68 -8.47 -0.74 -7.92
CA MET A 68 -8.44 0.72 -7.80
C MET A 68 -7.11 1.23 -7.27
N ILE A 69 -6.61 0.71 -6.14
CA ILE A 69 -5.32 1.16 -5.61
C ILE A 69 -4.14 0.74 -6.49
N CYS A 70 -4.16 -0.45 -7.11
CA CYS A 70 -3.10 -0.87 -8.04
C CYS A 70 -3.11 -0.08 -9.37
N CYS A 71 -4.24 0.50 -9.76
CA CYS A 71 -4.36 1.38 -10.94
C CYS A 71 -3.64 2.72 -10.72
N HIS A 72 -3.73 3.27 -9.50
CA HIS A 72 -3.11 4.55 -9.14
C HIS A 72 -1.73 4.44 -8.48
N SER A 73 -1.31 3.23 -8.07
CA SER A 73 -0.03 2.97 -7.40
C SER A 73 0.72 1.81 -8.08
N PRO A 74 1.77 2.10 -8.87
CA PRO A 74 2.69 1.08 -9.39
C PRO A 74 3.37 0.29 -8.25
N GLN A 75 3.55 0.91 -7.08
CA GLN A 75 4.12 0.27 -5.90
C GLN A 75 3.18 -0.79 -5.30
N ALA A 76 1.86 -0.52 -5.25
CA ALA A 76 0.85 -1.49 -4.84
C ALA A 76 0.66 -2.59 -5.90
N GLN A 77 0.72 -2.24 -7.19
CA GLN A 77 0.71 -3.21 -8.29
C GLN A 77 1.90 -4.19 -8.21
N LEU A 78 3.09 -3.68 -7.88
CA LEU A 78 4.28 -4.48 -7.62
C LEU A 78 4.10 -5.39 -6.39
N TRP A 79 3.60 -4.85 -5.27
CA TRP A 79 3.29 -5.65 -4.07
C TRP A 79 2.25 -6.74 -4.36
N CYS A 80 1.16 -6.43 -5.07
CA CYS A 80 0.15 -7.40 -5.50
C CYS A 80 0.80 -8.53 -6.31
N THR A 81 1.62 -8.18 -7.30
CA THR A 81 2.25 -9.14 -8.21
C THR A 81 3.23 -10.06 -7.47
N GLN A 82 4.06 -9.51 -6.58
CA GLN A 82 4.97 -10.29 -5.73
C GLN A 82 4.24 -11.14 -4.68
N ALA A 83 3.06 -10.69 -4.22
CA ALA A 83 2.26 -11.38 -3.23
C ALA A 83 1.49 -12.61 -3.75
N LYS A 84 1.16 -12.68 -5.06
CA LYS A 84 0.32 -13.74 -5.66
C LYS A 84 0.73 -15.18 -5.25
N PRO A 85 2.01 -15.61 -5.35
CA PRO A 85 2.38 -17.00 -5.03
C PRO A 85 2.26 -17.35 -3.54
N LEU A 86 2.29 -16.34 -2.66
CA LEU A 86 2.11 -16.50 -1.22
C LEU A 86 0.63 -16.40 -0.81
N ARG A 87 -0.15 -15.54 -1.49
CA ARG A 87 -1.61 -15.47 -1.35
C ARG A 87 -2.25 -16.82 -1.61
N GLU A 88 -1.86 -17.50 -2.69
CA GLU A 88 -2.28 -18.87 -2.98
C GLU A 88 -2.01 -19.87 -1.85
N GLN A 89 -0.87 -19.75 -1.15
CA GLN A 89 -0.54 -20.62 -0.03
C GLN A 89 -1.40 -20.30 1.19
N TYR A 90 -1.66 -19.03 1.46
CA TYR A 90 -2.58 -18.62 2.52
C TYR A 90 -4.03 -19.03 2.24
N ASP A 91 -4.52 -18.89 1.00
CA ASP A 91 -5.86 -19.33 0.59
C ASP A 91 -6.02 -20.85 0.76
N LYS A 92 -5.02 -21.64 0.33
CA LYS A 92 -4.97 -23.10 0.55
C LYS A 92 -4.90 -23.44 2.05
N CYS A 93 -4.20 -22.66 2.86
CA CYS A 93 -4.17 -22.81 4.33
C CYS A 93 -5.52 -22.47 4.98
N GLU A 94 -6.25 -21.45 4.50
CA GLU A 94 -7.58 -21.14 5.01
C GLU A 94 -8.61 -22.20 4.59
N GLU A 95 -8.56 -22.69 3.35
CA GLU A 95 -9.41 -23.79 2.91
C GLU A 95 -9.18 -25.06 3.77
N LEU A 96 -7.92 -25.37 4.08
CA LEU A 96 -7.54 -26.45 4.99
C LEU A 96 -8.07 -26.21 6.42
N ALA A 97 -7.94 -24.99 6.96
CA ALA A 97 -8.50 -24.62 8.26
C ALA A 97 -10.03 -24.78 8.28
N ARG A 98 -10.72 -24.30 7.24
CA ARG A 98 -12.18 -24.37 7.08
C ARG A 98 -12.68 -25.81 7.02
N LYS A 99 -11.92 -26.70 6.37
CA LYS A 99 -12.16 -28.16 6.37
C LYS A 99 -11.96 -28.80 7.75
N PHE A 100 -10.94 -28.42 8.52
CA PHE A 100 -10.78 -28.93 9.89
C PHE A 100 -11.89 -28.42 10.83
N THR A 101 -12.23 -27.12 10.76
CA THR A 101 -13.29 -26.51 11.59
C THR A 101 -14.67 -27.10 11.31
N SER A 102 -15.00 -27.44 10.06
CA SER A 102 -16.29 -28.08 9.77
C SER A 102 -16.41 -29.49 10.35
N PHE A 103 -15.30 -30.23 10.50
CA PHE A 103 -15.31 -31.49 11.23
C PHE A 103 -15.47 -31.32 12.75
N SER A 104 -14.83 -30.32 13.37
CA SER A 104 -15.00 -30.09 14.81
C SER A 104 -16.38 -29.51 15.18
N MET A 105 -16.98 -28.67 14.33
CA MET A 105 -18.28 -28.04 14.59
C MET A 105 -19.50 -28.97 14.39
N LEU A 106 -19.33 -30.17 13.83
CA LEU A 106 -20.45 -31.07 13.49
C LEU A 106 -21.20 -31.69 14.69
N GLY A 107 -20.77 -31.44 15.93
CA GLY A 107 -21.40 -31.99 17.13
C GLY A 107 -21.47 -33.52 17.09
N LEU A 108 -20.33 -34.14 16.72
CA LEU A 108 -20.25 -35.54 16.32
C LEU A 108 -20.51 -36.48 17.49
N THR A 109 -21.73 -37.01 17.58
CA THR A 109 -22.00 -38.22 18.36
C THR A 109 -21.39 -39.44 17.66
N ALA A 110 -21.11 -40.51 18.41
CA ALA A 110 -20.57 -41.76 17.87
C ALA A 110 -21.35 -42.28 16.64
N ALA A 111 -22.69 -42.28 16.72
CA ALA A 111 -23.56 -42.68 15.62
C ALA A 111 -23.37 -41.82 14.36
N LYS A 112 -23.36 -40.48 14.50
CA LYS A 112 -23.13 -39.57 13.36
C LYS A 112 -21.75 -39.74 12.74
N TYR A 113 -20.73 -40.02 13.56
CA TYR A 113 -19.35 -40.22 13.10
C TYR A 113 -19.21 -41.45 12.21
N GLU A 114 -19.83 -42.57 12.60
CA GLU A 114 -19.84 -43.83 11.86
C GLU A 114 -20.70 -43.73 10.59
N GLU A 115 -21.94 -43.24 10.71
CA GLU A 115 -22.90 -43.08 9.62
C GLU A 115 -22.34 -42.24 8.46
N ASN A 116 -21.71 -41.11 8.77
CA ASN A 116 -21.23 -40.15 7.77
C ASN A 116 -19.81 -40.44 7.25
N LYS A 117 -19.23 -41.61 7.61
CA LYS A 117 -17.86 -42.03 7.25
C LYS A 117 -16.79 -40.97 7.58
N VAL A 118 -17.00 -40.23 8.68
CA VAL A 118 -16.20 -39.05 9.03
C VAL A 118 -14.73 -39.39 9.18
N GLU A 119 -14.42 -40.52 9.82
CA GLU A 119 -13.08 -41.07 10.01
C GLU A 119 -12.23 -41.07 8.73
N SER A 120 -12.76 -41.60 7.62
CA SER A 120 -12.00 -41.76 6.37
C SER A 120 -11.64 -40.39 5.78
N ARG A 121 -12.57 -39.43 5.85
CA ARG A 121 -12.36 -38.06 5.36
C ARG A 121 -11.40 -37.29 6.29
N ALA A 122 -11.52 -37.47 7.61
CA ALA A 122 -10.66 -36.86 8.60
C ALA A 122 -9.22 -37.40 8.53
N ALA A 123 -9.03 -38.72 8.51
CA ALA A 123 -7.72 -39.36 8.36
C ALA A 123 -7.04 -38.96 7.04
N SER A 124 -7.80 -38.84 5.94
CA SER A 124 -7.29 -38.32 4.67
C SER A 124 -6.84 -36.86 4.78
N LEU A 125 -7.59 -35.99 5.46
CA LEU A 125 -7.25 -34.58 5.65
C LEU A 125 -6.03 -34.39 6.57
N ILE A 126 -5.91 -35.19 7.63
CA ILE A 126 -4.73 -35.20 8.51
C ILE A 126 -3.51 -35.72 7.76
N THR A 127 -3.66 -36.76 6.94
CA THR A 127 -2.57 -37.29 6.10
C THR A 127 -2.13 -36.29 5.03
N TYR A 128 -3.07 -35.53 4.45
CA TYR A 128 -2.75 -34.40 3.57
C TYR A 128 -1.94 -33.33 4.32
N ALA A 129 -2.34 -32.92 5.52
CA ALA A 129 -1.59 -31.94 6.31
C ALA A 129 -0.19 -32.44 6.77
N ASP A 130 -0.03 -33.74 7.02
CA ASP A 130 1.27 -34.33 7.40
C ASP A 130 2.32 -34.30 6.27
N ASN A 131 1.89 -34.18 5.00
CA ASN A 131 2.75 -34.28 3.82
C ASN A 131 2.74 -33.02 2.92
N HIS A 132 1.64 -32.26 2.91
CA HIS A 132 1.33 -31.21 1.92
C HIS A 132 0.67 -29.96 2.57
N PHE A 133 1.15 -29.55 3.76
CA PHE A 133 0.79 -28.28 4.36
C PHE A 133 1.25 -27.11 3.46
N PRO A 134 0.35 -26.18 3.06
CA PRO A 134 0.66 -25.21 1.99
C PRO A 134 1.85 -24.28 2.25
N LEU A 135 2.15 -23.95 3.51
CA LEU A 135 3.30 -23.13 3.89
C LEU A 135 4.49 -24.04 4.23
N SER A 136 5.37 -24.28 3.26
CA SER A 136 6.49 -25.25 3.35
C SER A 136 7.39 -25.06 4.58
N THR A 137 7.68 -23.81 4.98
CA THR A 137 8.45 -23.46 6.19
C THR A 137 7.87 -24.06 7.48
N TYR A 138 6.55 -24.32 7.51
CA TYR A 138 5.86 -24.90 8.65
C TYR A 138 5.70 -26.43 8.56
N GLN A 139 5.91 -27.05 7.39
CA GLN A 139 5.68 -28.49 7.16
C GLN A 139 6.34 -29.39 8.22
N PRO A 140 7.63 -29.22 8.60
CA PRO A 140 8.28 -30.14 9.55
C PRO A 140 7.66 -30.02 10.95
N ASN A 141 7.27 -28.81 11.36
CA ASN A 141 6.65 -28.55 12.65
C ASN A 141 5.19 -29.02 12.70
N VAL A 142 4.42 -28.80 11.63
CA VAL A 142 3.04 -29.31 11.51
C VAL A 142 3.05 -30.84 11.54
N SER A 143 3.91 -31.48 10.74
CA SER A 143 4.06 -32.94 10.72
C SER A 143 4.45 -33.50 12.10
N LYS A 144 5.42 -32.88 12.79
CA LYS A 144 5.76 -33.25 14.17
C LYS A 144 4.55 -33.12 15.10
N LEU A 145 3.87 -31.98 15.10
CA LEU A 145 2.75 -31.72 16.01
C LEU A 145 1.54 -32.64 15.74
N ILE A 146 1.32 -33.06 14.50
CA ILE A 146 0.36 -34.12 14.12
C ILE A 146 0.77 -35.45 14.77
N LYS A 147 2.04 -35.85 14.65
CA LYS A 147 2.55 -37.12 15.18
C LYS A 147 2.59 -37.15 16.72
N ASP A 148 2.93 -36.03 17.36
CA ASP A 148 2.86 -35.83 18.81
C ASP A 148 1.41 -35.89 19.32
N ALA A 149 0.46 -35.28 18.61
CA ALA A 149 -0.96 -35.33 18.96
C ALA A 149 -1.53 -36.76 18.82
N LEU A 150 -1.17 -37.47 17.75
CA LEU A 150 -1.58 -38.85 17.48
C LEU A 150 -1.01 -39.85 18.50
N ALA A 151 0.17 -39.56 19.08
CA ALA A 151 0.74 -40.33 20.19
C ALA A 151 0.05 -40.02 21.52
N ALA A 152 -0.33 -38.75 21.76
CA ALA A 152 -1.10 -38.37 22.93
C ALA A 152 -2.46 -39.10 22.96
N GLN A 153 -3.24 -39.06 21.88
CA GLN A 153 -4.59 -39.67 21.87
C GLN A 153 -4.62 -41.18 22.14
N VAL A 154 -3.52 -41.91 21.91
CA VAL A 154 -3.41 -43.33 22.25
C VAL A 154 -2.87 -43.55 23.66
N THR A 155 -2.08 -42.63 24.20
CA THR A 155 -1.76 -42.57 25.63
C THR A 155 -3.01 -42.28 26.47
N ASP A 156 -3.87 -41.39 25.97
CA ASP A 156 -5.17 -41.02 26.56
C ASP A 156 -6.23 -42.13 26.43
N GLY A 157 -5.94 -43.22 25.71
CA GLY A 157 -6.85 -44.34 25.52
C GLY A 157 -7.97 -44.14 24.49
N HIS A 158 -7.93 -43.08 23.67
CA HIS A 158 -8.95 -42.77 22.65
C HIS A 158 -8.85 -43.64 21.38
N VAL A 159 -8.70 -44.95 21.57
CA VAL A 159 -8.70 -45.98 20.52
C VAL A 159 -10.05 -46.73 20.45
N LYS A 160 -10.31 -47.42 19.34
CA LYS A 160 -11.53 -48.23 19.15
C LYS A 160 -11.60 -49.46 20.06
N ASP A 161 -10.47 -50.16 20.22
CA ASP A 161 -10.37 -51.41 21.00
C ASP A 161 -9.52 -51.26 22.27
N PRO A 162 -9.97 -50.56 23.33
CA PRO A 162 -9.21 -50.39 24.56
C PRO A 162 -8.96 -51.70 25.33
N LYS A 163 -9.64 -52.80 24.97
CA LYS A 163 -9.46 -54.13 25.55
C LYS A 163 -8.22 -54.86 25.03
N THR A 164 -7.82 -54.59 23.78
CA THR A 164 -6.46 -54.98 23.36
C THR A 164 -5.49 -54.00 23.98
N LYS A 165 -4.61 -54.48 24.85
CA LYS A 165 -3.46 -53.70 25.33
C LYS A 165 -2.47 -53.52 24.18
N ILE A 166 -2.77 -52.61 23.25
CA ILE A 166 -1.84 -52.16 22.23
C ILE A 166 -0.69 -51.48 22.95
N THR A 167 0.40 -52.21 23.17
CA THR A 167 1.62 -51.64 23.75
C THR A 167 2.07 -50.46 22.89
N THR A 168 2.59 -49.39 23.50
CA THR A 168 3.02 -48.19 22.76
C THR A 168 4.01 -48.54 21.63
N LYS A 169 4.82 -49.57 21.83
CA LYS A 169 5.71 -50.15 20.81
C LYS A 169 4.94 -50.70 19.60
N SER A 170 3.99 -51.62 19.81
CA SER A 170 3.17 -52.19 18.73
C SER A 170 2.19 -51.19 18.09
N TYR A 171 1.94 -50.04 18.71
CA TYR A 171 1.28 -48.91 18.06
C TYR A 171 2.22 -48.15 17.11
N LEU A 172 3.43 -47.82 17.56
CA LEU A 172 4.43 -47.08 16.76
C LEU A 172 4.90 -47.85 15.51
N GLU A 173 4.89 -49.19 15.58
CA GLU A 173 5.17 -50.10 14.45
C GLU A 173 4.10 -50.04 13.34
N ARG A 174 2.91 -49.46 13.58
CA ARG A 174 1.88 -49.26 12.55
C ARG A 174 2.19 -48.06 11.64
N SER A 175 1.80 -48.19 10.37
CA SER A 175 1.81 -47.08 9.41
C SER A 175 0.98 -45.88 9.92
N PHE A 176 1.34 -44.67 9.49
CA PHE A 176 0.68 -43.44 9.98
C PHE A 176 -0.85 -43.46 9.76
N ASN A 177 -1.31 -43.93 8.60
CA ASN A 177 -2.73 -44.10 8.32
C ASN A 177 -3.37 -45.19 9.22
N GLY A 178 -2.72 -46.35 9.37
CA GLY A 178 -3.19 -47.44 10.24
C GLY A 178 -3.17 -47.12 11.75
N ARG A 179 -2.50 -46.02 12.14
CA ARG A 179 -2.62 -45.39 13.45
C ARG A 179 -3.86 -44.49 13.51
N LEU A 180 -4.03 -43.57 12.56
CA LEU A 180 -5.21 -42.70 12.48
C LEU A 180 -6.55 -43.48 12.47
N THR A 181 -6.67 -44.55 11.69
CA THR A 181 -7.89 -45.37 11.60
C THR A 181 -8.15 -46.25 12.83
N SER A 182 -7.26 -46.22 13.84
CA SER A 182 -7.45 -46.92 15.11
C SER A 182 -7.95 -46.01 16.25
N LEU A 183 -7.96 -44.69 16.03
CA LEU A 183 -8.62 -43.74 16.92
C LEU A 183 -10.14 -43.96 16.92
N ASN A 184 -10.77 -43.76 18.07
CA ASN A 184 -12.23 -43.63 18.15
C ASN A 184 -12.68 -42.20 17.78
N TRP A 185 -14.00 -41.97 17.73
CA TRP A 185 -14.58 -40.69 17.33
C TRP A 185 -14.09 -39.51 18.19
N GLN A 186 -13.91 -39.72 19.51
CA GLN A 186 -13.41 -38.71 20.44
C GLN A 186 -11.93 -38.38 20.14
N GLY A 187 -11.09 -39.40 19.95
CA GLY A 187 -9.68 -39.22 19.59
C GLY A 187 -9.51 -38.48 18.26
N MET A 188 -10.38 -38.75 17.28
CA MET A 188 -10.38 -38.02 16.01
C MET A 188 -10.87 -36.58 16.18
N LEU A 189 -11.93 -36.32 16.95
CA LEU A 189 -12.41 -34.96 17.24
C LEU A 189 -11.31 -34.11 17.90
N ASN A 190 -10.68 -34.64 18.95
CA ASN A 190 -9.57 -34.02 19.66
C ASN A 190 -8.38 -33.73 18.72
N MET A 191 -8.10 -34.60 17.73
CA MET A 191 -7.09 -34.37 16.70
C MET A 191 -7.46 -33.19 15.78
N MET A 192 -8.71 -33.10 15.31
CA MET A 192 -9.15 -31.99 14.44
C MET A 192 -9.10 -30.65 15.19
N GLU A 193 -9.60 -30.58 16.42
CA GLU A 193 -9.54 -29.38 17.26
C GLU A 193 -8.10 -28.92 17.52
N ARG A 194 -7.21 -29.86 17.86
CA ARG A 194 -5.79 -29.57 18.05
C ARG A 194 -5.13 -29.08 16.77
N LEU A 195 -5.57 -29.54 15.59
CA LEU A 195 -5.08 -29.05 14.30
C LEU A 195 -5.64 -27.67 13.94
N CYS A 196 -6.90 -27.37 14.22
CA CYS A 196 -7.43 -26.00 14.19
C CYS A 196 -6.58 -25.06 15.05
N GLY A 197 -6.24 -25.47 16.28
CA GLY A 197 -5.37 -24.71 17.19
C GLY A 197 -3.89 -24.61 16.77
N ILE A 198 -3.40 -25.52 15.91
CA ILE A 198 -2.07 -25.39 15.29
C ILE A 198 -2.14 -24.38 14.14
N ILE A 199 -3.10 -24.51 13.24
CA ILE A 199 -3.23 -23.63 12.07
C ILE A 199 -3.57 -22.19 12.49
N GLY A 200 -4.43 -22.00 13.51
CA GLY A 200 -4.72 -20.68 14.08
C GLY A 200 -3.48 -19.97 14.62
N ARG A 201 -2.59 -20.70 15.32
CA ARG A 201 -1.30 -20.14 15.80
C ARG A 201 -0.33 -19.84 14.65
N ILE A 202 -0.33 -20.63 13.59
CA ILE A 202 0.45 -20.35 12.37
C ILE A 202 -0.08 -19.08 11.67
N ARG A 203 -1.41 -18.94 11.53
CA ARG A 203 -2.05 -17.72 10.98
C ARG A 203 -1.68 -16.49 11.80
N ALA A 204 -1.79 -16.54 13.12
CA ALA A 204 -1.38 -15.43 14.00
C ALA A 204 0.11 -15.07 13.83
N ALA A 205 1.00 -16.06 13.79
CA ALA A 205 2.43 -15.83 13.60
C ALA A 205 2.78 -15.24 12.21
N GLU A 206 2.06 -15.57 11.15
CA GLU A 206 2.23 -14.95 9.84
C GLU A 206 1.60 -13.54 9.76
N MET A 207 0.49 -13.28 10.46
CA MET A 207 -0.10 -11.93 10.57
C MET A 207 0.86 -10.94 11.23
N GLU A 208 1.57 -11.36 12.29
CA GLU A 208 2.61 -10.56 12.95
C GLU A 208 3.86 -10.34 12.08
N LYS A 209 4.20 -11.28 11.17
CA LYS A 209 5.22 -11.03 10.15
C LYS A 209 4.74 -10.01 9.11
N GLY A 210 3.46 -10.07 8.72
CA GLY A 210 2.83 -9.09 7.82
C GLY A 210 2.98 -7.64 8.32
N LYS A 211 2.88 -7.40 9.64
CA LYS A 211 3.12 -6.08 10.26
C LYS A 211 4.55 -5.51 10.10
N LYS A 212 5.47 -6.26 9.46
CA LYS A 212 6.87 -5.92 9.17
C LYS A 212 7.29 -6.18 7.71
N ASP A 213 6.46 -6.85 6.94
CA ASP A 213 6.74 -7.33 5.58
C ASP A 213 5.50 -7.07 4.72
N GLN A 214 5.58 -6.01 3.91
CA GLN A 214 4.46 -5.52 3.11
C GLN A 214 4.03 -6.51 2.01
N ILE A 215 4.92 -7.42 1.58
CA ILE A 215 4.56 -8.48 0.62
C ILE A 215 3.73 -9.55 1.32
N ARG A 216 4.07 -9.91 2.57
CA ARG A 216 3.22 -10.78 3.41
C ARG A 216 1.89 -10.14 3.74
N ALA A 217 1.87 -8.85 4.07
CA ALA A 217 0.62 -8.12 4.29
C ALA A 217 -0.27 -8.16 3.03
N MET A 218 0.28 -7.84 1.86
CA MET A 218 -0.48 -7.82 0.60
C MET A 218 -0.94 -9.23 0.19
N ALA A 219 -0.16 -10.27 0.49
CA ALA A 219 -0.58 -11.67 0.34
C ALA A 219 -1.73 -12.04 1.29
N GLN A 220 -1.80 -11.42 2.47
CA GLN A 220 -2.90 -11.53 3.43
C GLN A 220 -4.08 -10.56 3.14
N LYS A 221 -4.07 -9.89 1.97
CA LYS A 221 -5.06 -8.86 1.56
C LYS A 221 -5.06 -7.62 2.46
N ARG A 222 -3.86 -7.15 2.86
CA ARG A 222 -3.65 -5.99 3.75
C ARG A 222 -2.53 -5.07 3.25
N ILE A 223 -2.64 -3.77 3.55
CA ILE A 223 -1.61 -2.74 3.36
C ILE A 223 -1.34 -2.07 4.71
N ILE A 224 -0.07 -1.91 5.09
CA ILE A 224 0.32 -1.43 6.43
C ILE A 224 0.90 -0.01 6.36
N LEU A 225 0.24 0.98 6.97
CA LEU A 225 0.60 2.40 6.91
C LEU A 225 0.74 3.01 8.31
N ARG A 226 1.84 2.66 9.00
CA ARG A 226 2.25 3.27 10.27
C ARG A 226 2.49 4.78 10.12
N GLY A 227 2.18 5.55 11.15
CA GLY A 227 2.40 7.01 11.17
C GLY A 227 1.62 7.75 10.09
N THR A 228 0.42 7.29 9.75
CA THR A 228 -0.46 7.96 8.77
C THR A 228 -1.83 8.17 9.40
N SER A 229 -2.30 9.42 9.38
CA SER A 229 -3.56 9.81 10.02
C SER A 229 -4.78 9.29 9.26
N ASN A 230 -5.90 9.14 9.98
CA ASN A 230 -7.18 8.81 9.38
C ASN A 230 -7.61 9.84 8.33
N ALA A 231 -7.36 11.13 8.56
CA ALA A 231 -7.73 12.20 7.64
C ALA A 231 -7.07 11.98 6.26
N SER A 232 -5.75 11.77 6.26
CA SER A 232 -4.96 11.56 5.05
C SER A 232 -5.35 10.30 4.29
N ILE A 233 -5.74 9.22 5.00
CA ILE A 233 -6.32 8.02 4.39
C ILE A 233 -7.67 8.32 3.72
N GLN A 234 -8.58 9.05 4.38
CA GLN A 234 -9.87 9.42 3.75
C GLN A 234 -9.67 10.30 2.51
N SER A 235 -8.71 11.22 2.54
CA SER A 235 -8.38 12.07 1.39
C SER A 235 -7.78 11.31 0.21
N LEU A 236 -6.90 10.35 0.47
CA LEU A 236 -6.39 9.41 -0.54
C LEU A 236 -7.55 8.60 -1.17
N LEU A 237 -8.46 8.06 -0.35
CA LEU A 237 -9.59 7.27 -0.85
C LEU A 237 -10.60 8.12 -1.64
N ALA A 238 -10.90 9.33 -1.17
CA ALA A 238 -11.74 10.28 -1.90
C ALA A 238 -11.16 10.59 -3.28
N TRP A 239 -9.85 10.84 -3.37
CA TRP A 239 -9.17 11.07 -4.65
C TRP A 239 -9.21 9.84 -5.55
N ILE A 240 -8.93 8.63 -5.03
CA ILE A 240 -8.97 7.37 -5.81
C ILE A 240 -10.37 7.08 -6.39
N TYR A 241 -11.46 7.34 -5.66
CA TYR A 241 -12.81 7.02 -6.13
C TYR A 241 -13.54 8.16 -6.83
N GLN A 242 -13.16 9.41 -6.60
CA GLN A 242 -13.90 10.61 -7.04
C GLN A 242 -13.07 11.56 -7.91
N GLY A 243 -11.75 11.35 -8.01
CA GLY A 243 -10.81 12.26 -8.68
C GLY A 243 -10.52 13.57 -7.92
N ASN A 244 -11.30 13.87 -6.87
CA ASN A 244 -11.23 15.12 -6.13
C ASN A 244 -10.34 14.99 -4.89
N LEU A 245 -9.37 15.89 -4.75
CA LEU A 245 -8.57 16.03 -3.54
C LEU A 245 -9.32 16.92 -2.54
N HIS A 246 -9.56 16.39 -1.34
CA HIS A 246 -10.14 17.14 -0.23
C HIS A 246 -9.15 17.20 0.94
N TYR A 247 -8.90 18.38 1.48
CA TYR A 247 -8.05 18.60 2.65
C TYR A 247 -8.67 19.68 3.55
N LYS A 248 -8.02 19.99 4.69
CA LYS A 248 -8.56 20.90 5.72
C LYS A 248 -7.61 22.01 6.15
N SER A 249 -6.31 21.77 5.98
CA SER A 249 -5.19 22.66 6.28
C SER A 249 -4.03 22.20 5.40
N SER A 250 -3.01 23.05 5.22
CA SER A 250 -1.85 22.67 4.41
C SER A 250 -0.94 21.64 5.08
N GLU A 251 -1.06 21.48 6.40
CA GLU A 251 -0.46 20.35 7.15
C GLU A 251 -1.07 19.02 6.67
N HIS A 252 -2.40 18.94 6.64
CA HIS A 252 -3.11 17.77 6.12
C HIS A 252 -2.81 17.54 4.62
N LEU A 253 -2.60 18.60 3.84
CA LEU A 253 -2.17 18.49 2.44
C LEU A 253 -0.73 17.93 2.32
N TYR A 254 0.17 18.26 3.25
CA TYR A 254 1.52 17.72 3.32
C TYR A 254 1.53 16.24 3.77
N GLU A 255 0.72 15.87 4.76
CA GLU A 255 0.52 14.46 5.13
C GLU A 255 0.01 13.61 3.95
N VAL A 256 -0.93 14.14 3.16
CA VAL A 256 -1.44 13.44 1.96
C VAL A 256 -0.37 13.36 0.87
N TYR A 257 0.48 14.38 0.72
CA TYR A 257 1.64 14.33 -0.15
C TYR A 257 2.63 13.22 0.27
N GLU A 258 3.01 13.16 1.56
CA GLU A 258 3.87 12.10 2.09
C GLU A 258 3.28 10.71 1.86
N LEU A 259 1.99 10.54 2.15
CA LEU A 259 1.24 9.31 1.91
C LEU A 259 1.24 8.92 0.42
N ALA A 260 1.07 9.87 -0.49
CA ALA A 260 1.13 9.64 -1.92
C ALA A 260 2.53 9.20 -2.36
N ILE A 261 3.61 9.84 -1.87
CA ILE A 261 5.00 9.43 -2.13
C ILE A 261 5.29 8.02 -1.58
N LYS A 262 4.88 7.75 -0.34
CA LYS A 262 5.00 6.44 0.36
C LYS A 262 4.30 5.30 -0.39
N LEU A 263 3.22 5.61 -1.10
CA LEU A 263 2.49 4.68 -1.97
C LEU A 263 2.83 4.80 -3.46
N ARG A 264 3.74 5.69 -3.90
CA ARG A 264 3.97 6.00 -5.33
C ARG A 264 2.69 6.30 -6.11
N VAL A 265 1.77 7.07 -5.51
CA VAL A 265 0.62 7.66 -6.22
C VAL A 265 1.09 8.98 -6.83
N ASP A 266 1.98 8.89 -7.81
CA ASP A 266 2.80 10.02 -8.25
C ASP A 266 1.94 11.20 -8.79
N ALA A 267 0.78 10.91 -9.39
CA ALA A 267 -0.17 11.93 -9.83
C ALA A 267 -0.86 12.68 -8.67
N LEU A 268 -1.15 12.00 -7.55
CA LEU A 268 -1.65 12.67 -6.34
C LEU A 268 -0.54 13.47 -5.67
N ALA A 269 0.68 12.93 -5.61
CA ALA A 269 1.84 13.62 -5.07
C ALA A 269 2.11 14.93 -5.83
N GLU A 270 2.11 14.94 -7.16
CA GLU A 270 2.24 16.18 -7.93
C GLU A 270 1.03 17.12 -7.77
N THR A 271 -0.19 16.59 -7.61
CA THR A 271 -1.37 17.42 -7.33
C THR A 271 -1.21 18.18 -6.01
N CYS A 272 -0.84 17.48 -4.93
CA CYS A 272 -0.58 18.10 -3.63
C CYS A 272 0.60 19.08 -3.69
N LEU A 273 1.70 18.70 -4.36
CA LEU A 273 2.91 19.52 -4.48
C LEU A 273 2.67 20.81 -5.27
N SER A 274 1.96 20.73 -6.39
CA SER A 274 1.54 21.90 -7.17
C SER A 274 0.62 22.81 -6.36
N GLN A 275 -0.32 22.25 -5.60
CA GLN A 275 -1.24 23.05 -4.79
C GLN A 275 -0.52 23.76 -3.62
N LEU A 276 0.34 23.06 -2.88
CA LEU A 276 1.21 23.63 -1.85
C LEU A 276 2.10 24.75 -2.41
N PHE A 277 2.77 24.51 -3.54
CA PHE A 277 3.66 25.49 -4.17
C PHE A 277 2.92 26.73 -4.64
N ASN A 278 1.76 26.57 -5.29
CA ASN A 278 0.98 27.69 -5.81
C ASN A 278 0.47 28.55 -4.66
N THR A 279 -0.25 27.97 -3.68
CA THR A 279 -0.75 28.73 -2.52
C THR A 279 0.37 29.42 -1.75
N ALA A 280 1.53 28.78 -1.57
CA ALA A 280 2.69 29.43 -0.96
C ALA A 280 3.19 30.63 -1.78
N SER A 281 3.35 30.44 -3.09
CA SER A 281 3.85 31.48 -4.00
C SER A 281 2.89 32.68 -4.05
N ASP A 282 1.59 32.43 -4.12
CA ASP A 282 0.54 33.45 -4.16
C ASP A 282 0.50 34.26 -2.86
N VAL A 283 0.50 33.59 -1.70
CA VAL A 283 0.54 34.26 -0.37
C VAL A 283 1.84 35.05 -0.18
N ILE A 284 2.98 34.53 -0.60
CA ILE A 284 4.27 35.21 -0.51
C ILE A 284 4.32 36.44 -1.43
N HIS A 285 3.74 36.34 -2.64
CA HIS A 285 3.65 37.48 -3.55
C HIS A 285 2.68 38.56 -3.04
N GLU A 286 1.50 38.18 -2.54
CA GLU A 286 0.53 39.11 -1.96
C GLU A 286 1.10 39.83 -0.74
N THR A 287 1.65 39.10 0.23
CA THR A 287 2.25 39.67 1.45
C THR A 287 3.44 40.58 1.13
N HIS A 288 4.23 40.25 0.10
CA HIS A 288 5.28 41.13 -0.42
C HIS A 288 4.72 42.45 -0.97
N CYS A 289 3.65 42.40 -1.77
CA CYS A 289 2.96 43.60 -2.28
C CYS A 289 2.31 44.44 -1.15
N GLN A 290 1.92 43.81 -0.04
CA GLN A 290 1.41 44.48 1.16
C GLN A 290 2.51 45.01 2.10
N GLY A 291 3.80 44.75 1.80
CA GLY A 291 4.94 45.19 2.61
C GLY A 291 5.16 44.40 3.90
N VAL A 292 4.54 43.22 4.04
CA VAL A 292 4.67 42.34 5.22
C VAL A 292 6.05 41.64 5.20
N THR A 293 6.66 41.49 6.37
CA THR A 293 7.96 40.82 6.53
C THR A 293 7.84 39.30 6.47
N LEU A 294 8.91 38.62 6.06
CA LEU A 294 8.98 37.16 6.06
C LEU A 294 8.85 36.61 7.49
N ASP A 295 9.41 37.31 8.48
CA ASP A 295 9.31 36.96 9.90
C ASP A 295 7.85 36.88 10.39
N ALA A 296 7.03 37.87 10.01
CA ALA A 296 5.60 37.89 10.35
C ALA A 296 4.82 36.75 9.68
N LEU A 297 5.22 36.37 8.46
CA LEU A 297 4.63 35.28 7.68
C LEU A 297 5.06 33.88 8.17
N LEU A 298 6.21 33.79 8.85
CA LEU A 298 6.72 32.57 9.50
C LEU A 298 6.42 32.50 11.01
N GLY A 299 5.44 33.30 11.49
CA GLY A 299 5.02 33.30 12.89
C GLY A 299 5.99 33.97 13.88
N PHE A 300 7.18 34.40 13.45
CA PHE A 300 8.23 35.05 14.25
C PHE A 300 7.91 36.52 14.60
N LYS A 301 6.69 36.80 15.05
CA LYS A 301 6.17 38.13 15.38
C LYS A 301 6.99 38.81 16.47
N SER A 302 7.36 40.08 16.29
CA SER A 302 7.86 40.88 17.41
C SER A 302 6.70 41.37 18.28
N ALA A 303 7.00 41.68 19.54
CA ALA A 303 6.00 42.06 20.54
C ALA A 303 5.25 43.39 20.26
N GLY A 304 5.66 44.16 19.23
CA GLY A 304 4.98 45.39 18.81
C GLY A 304 4.05 45.22 17.59
N GLU A 305 4.14 44.12 16.84
CA GLU A 305 3.46 43.97 15.53
C GLU A 305 2.16 43.15 15.62
N ALA A 306 1.82 42.61 16.80
CA ALA A 306 0.69 41.70 16.98
C ALA A 306 -0.69 42.34 16.73
N ASP A 307 -0.88 43.60 17.14
CA ASP A 307 -2.18 44.29 17.08
C ASP A 307 -2.53 44.82 15.68
N GLU A 308 -1.56 45.39 14.94
CA GLU A 308 -1.81 45.92 13.59
C GLU A 308 -2.10 44.80 12.57
N LEU A 309 -1.43 43.65 12.72
CA LEU A 309 -1.62 42.50 11.84
C LEU A 309 -2.95 41.77 12.06
N GLN A 310 -3.59 41.82 13.24
CA GLN A 310 -4.88 41.14 13.47
C GLN A 310 -6.01 41.59 12.51
N ASN A 311 -5.91 42.80 11.94
CA ASN A 311 -6.87 43.31 10.95
C ASN A 311 -6.43 43.13 9.48
N ARG A 312 -5.28 42.47 9.24
CA ARG A 312 -4.70 42.22 7.90
C ARG A 312 -4.25 40.77 7.64
N VAL A 313 -4.20 39.93 8.68
CA VAL A 313 -3.68 38.56 8.59
C VAL A 313 -4.45 37.73 7.56
N VAL A 314 -3.72 37.27 6.55
CA VAL A 314 -4.11 36.12 5.72
C VAL A 314 -4.29 34.93 6.67
N PRO A 315 -5.49 34.32 6.76
CA PRO A 315 -5.79 33.29 7.77
C PRO A 315 -5.15 31.92 7.47
N ASP A 316 -4.25 31.86 6.49
CA ASP A 316 -3.66 30.65 5.96
C ASP A 316 -2.18 30.54 6.37
N ASN A 317 -1.88 29.55 7.22
CA ASN A 317 -0.54 29.25 7.70
C ASN A 317 0.27 28.33 6.75
N THR A 318 -0.17 28.17 5.49
CA THR A 318 0.53 27.42 4.42
C THR A 318 2.02 27.71 4.36
N VAL A 319 2.43 28.99 4.44
CA VAL A 319 3.85 29.37 4.29
C VAL A 319 4.67 28.96 5.50
N GLU A 320 4.16 29.17 6.72
CA GLU A 320 4.78 28.71 7.97
C GLU A 320 4.98 27.19 7.96
N ILE A 321 3.94 26.44 7.57
CA ILE A 321 3.95 24.97 7.44
C ILE A 321 4.99 24.50 6.42
N ILE A 322 4.96 25.05 5.20
CA ILE A 322 5.87 24.64 4.12
C ILE A 322 7.31 24.98 4.47
N PHE A 323 7.58 26.15 5.07
CA PHE A 323 8.92 26.49 5.53
C PHE A 323 9.35 25.58 6.68
N HIS A 324 8.45 25.23 7.62
CA HIS A 324 8.78 24.30 8.70
C HIS A 324 9.24 22.95 8.13
N HIS A 325 8.40 22.26 7.36
CA HIS A 325 8.75 20.96 6.77
C HIS A 325 9.97 21.05 5.87
N VAL A 326 10.06 22.04 4.98
CA VAL A 326 11.22 22.18 4.07
C VAL A 326 12.52 22.45 4.82
N LEU A 327 12.50 23.14 5.96
CA LEU A 327 13.68 23.38 6.78
C LEU A 327 14.05 22.15 7.62
N THR A 328 13.09 21.44 8.22
CA THR A 328 13.36 20.33 9.14
C THR A 328 13.54 18.97 8.45
N ASP A 329 12.90 18.75 7.31
CA ASP A 329 12.89 17.45 6.63
C ASP A 329 14.27 17.00 6.16
N LYS A 330 14.42 15.67 6.13
CA LYS A 330 15.60 15.01 5.59
C LYS A 330 15.66 15.06 4.06
N ASN A 331 14.50 14.97 3.40
CA ASN A 331 14.36 14.87 1.95
C ASN A 331 13.17 15.73 1.44
N PRO A 332 13.14 17.05 1.69
CA PRO A 332 12.00 17.88 1.32
C PRO A 332 11.79 17.94 -0.21
N PRO A 333 10.57 18.21 -0.70
CA PRO A 333 10.27 18.22 -2.13
C PRO A 333 11.09 19.30 -2.85
N ALA A 334 11.83 18.93 -3.91
CA ALA A 334 12.76 19.84 -4.58
C ALA A 334 12.12 21.18 -4.96
N ARG A 335 10.92 21.16 -5.55
CA ARG A 335 10.16 22.35 -5.95
C ARG A 335 9.77 23.29 -4.78
N LEU A 336 9.54 22.75 -3.57
CA LEU A 336 9.33 23.58 -2.36
C LEU A 336 10.66 24.00 -1.74
N SER A 337 11.68 23.14 -1.78
CA SER A 337 13.04 23.46 -1.36
C SER A 337 13.61 24.64 -2.15
N ASP A 338 13.41 24.68 -3.46
CA ASP A 338 13.85 25.75 -4.35
C ASP A 338 13.13 27.07 -4.04
N LEU A 339 11.81 27.03 -3.84
CA LEU A 339 10.98 28.18 -3.45
C LEU A 339 11.46 28.78 -2.12
N VAL A 340 11.58 27.95 -1.08
CA VAL A 340 12.03 28.37 0.26
C VAL A 340 13.45 28.91 0.22
N VAL A 341 14.39 28.22 -0.45
CA VAL A 341 15.80 28.64 -0.54
C VAL A 341 15.94 29.98 -1.26
N ASP A 342 15.22 30.21 -2.36
CA ASP A 342 15.26 31.47 -3.11
C ASP A 342 14.69 32.64 -2.29
N ILE A 343 13.51 32.46 -1.69
CA ILE A 343 12.87 33.49 -0.84
C ILE A 343 13.76 33.81 0.37
N MET A 344 14.29 32.78 1.03
CA MET A 344 15.21 32.94 2.16
C MET A 344 16.47 33.67 1.71
N ALA A 345 17.14 33.25 0.63
CA ALA A 345 18.35 33.93 0.16
C ALA A 345 18.13 35.41 -0.17
N ARG A 346 16.93 35.77 -0.66
CA ARG A 346 16.54 37.17 -0.96
C ARG A 346 16.19 38.01 0.27
N LYS A 347 15.67 37.39 1.34
CA LYS A 347 15.10 38.09 2.51
C LYS A 347 15.85 37.84 3.84
N MET A 348 16.86 36.97 3.84
CA MET A 348 17.59 36.57 5.05
C MET A 348 18.26 37.77 5.75
N HIS A 349 18.10 37.81 7.06
CA HIS A 349 18.83 38.71 7.93
C HIS A 349 19.16 38.03 9.28
N SER A 350 20.07 38.63 10.05
CA SER A 350 20.66 38.00 11.24
C SER A 350 19.68 37.55 12.32
N LYS A 351 18.53 38.22 12.49
CA LYS A 351 17.48 37.80 13.44
C LYS A 351 16.82 36.48 13.01
N LEU A 352 16.27 36.43 11.80
CA LEU A 352 15.68 35.24 11.19
C LEU A 352 16.67 34.07 11.18
N TRP A 353 17.93 34.31 10.79
CA TRP A 353 18.96 33.27 10.86
C TRP A 353 19.12 32.71 12.28
N ALA A 354 19.20 33.57 13.30
CA ALA A 354 19.35 33.13 14.68
C ALA A 354 18.14 32.33 15.21
N GLN A 355 16.96 32.48 14.61
CA GLN A 355 15.74 31.72 14.94
C GLN A 355 15.68 30.35 14.25
N ILE A 356 16.23 30.21 13.04
CA ILE A 356 16.14 28.96 12.24
C ILE A 356 17.40 28.08 12.30
N GLN A 357 18.55 28.62 12.72
CA GLN A 357 19.84 27.92 12.62
C GLN A 357 19.93 26.60 13.42
N GLU A 358 19.05 26.41 14.41
CA GLU A 358 18.97 25.19 15.24
C GLU A 358 18.01 24.14 14.66
N THR A 359 17.09 24.53 13.77
CA THR A 359 16.07 23.65 13.16
C THR A 359 16.35 23.31 11.70
N ILE A 360 17.12 24.15 10.99
CA ILE A 360 17.45 23.95 9.57
C ILE A 360 18.34 22.71 9.34
N SER A 361 17.89 21.82 8.47
CA SER A 361 18.61 20.62 8.10
C SER A 361 19.89 20.97 7.33
N ARG A 362 20.99 20.26 7.62
CA ARG A 362 22.31 20.55 7.03
C ARG A 362 22.31 20.64 5.49
N PRO A 363 21.57 19.81 4.73
CA PRO A 363 21.49 19.97 3.28
C PRO A 363 20.92 21.32 2.85
N ILE A 364 19.83 21.76 3.50
CA ILE A 364 19.12 23.01 3.18
C ILE A 364 19.94 24.23 3.61
N ALA A 365 20.62 24.16 4.76
CA ALA A 365 21.57 25.19 5.18
C ALA A 365 22.70 25.41 4.15
N LEU A 366 23.21 24.34 3.53
CA LEU A 366 24.23 24.45 2.48
C LEU A 366 23.66 25.08 1.19
N ARG A 367 22.48 24.64 0.72
CA ARG A 367 21.79 25.25 -0.45
C ARG A 367 21.50 26.73 -0.23
N LEU A 368 21.11 27.11 0.98
CA LEU A 368 20.83 28.50 1.36
C LEU A 368 22.09 29.36 1.32
N VAL A 369 23.22 28.88 1.86
CA VAL A 369 24.50 29.60 1.77
C VAL A 369 24.96 29.76 0.32
N GLU A 370 24.81 28.72 -0.52
CA GLU A 370 25.11 28.77 -1.95
C GLU A 370 24.25 29.82 -2.69
N ALA A 371 22.93 29.81 -2.49
CA ALA A 371 22.02 30.78 -3.08
C ALA A 371 22.29 32.22 -2.60
N MET A 372 22.67 32.41 -1.33
CA MET A 372 23.06 33.73 -0.79
C MET A 372 24.38 34.25 -1.38
N LEU A 373 25.32 33.36 -1.73
CA LEU A 373 26.56 33.74 -2.43
C LEU A 373 26.28 34.13 -3.88
N GLN A 374 25.54 33.31 -4.63
CA GLN A 374 25.14 33.59 -6.01
C GLN A 374 24.37 34.93 -6.11
N LEU A 375 23.44 35.19 -5.18
CA LEU A 375 22.70 36.45 -5.14
C LEU A 375 23.59 37.67 -4.81
N LYS A 376 24.72 37.47 -4.11
CA LYS A 376 25.70 38.52 -3.83
C LYS A 376 26.57 38.80 -5.06
N GLU A 377 26.95 37.77 -5.81
CA GLU A 377 27.73 37.87 -7.05
C GLU A 377 26.93 38.63 -8.12
N LEU A 378 25.68 38.23 -8.37
CA LEU A 378 24.75 38.93 -9.27
C LEU A 378 24.54 40.42 -8.90
N LYS A 379 24.53 40.74 -7.60
CA LYS A 379 24.43 42.13 -7.12
C LYS A 379 25.70 42.95 -7.35
N ALA A 380 26.88 42.31 -7.40
CA ALA A 380 28.13 42.97 -7.75
C ALA A 380 28.20 43.25 -9.26
N GLU A 381 27.87 42.27 -10.10
CA GLU A 381 27.84 42.43 -11.58
C GLU A 381 26.90 43.57 -12.01
N CYS A 382 25.68 43.62 -11.45
CA CYS A 382 24.74 44.71 -11.69
C CYS A 382 25.24 46.09 -11.21
N ALA A 383 26.09 46.14 -10.18
CA ALA A 383 26.66 47.40 -9.67
C ALA A 383 27.85 47.89 -10.50
N GLU A 384 28.58 46.99 -11.16
CA GLU A 384 29.69 47.34 -12.05
C GLU A 384 29.22 47.76 -13.46
N HIS A 385 27.99 47.41 -13.87
CA HIS A 385 27.41 47.76 -15.18
C HIS A 385 26.07 48.54 -15.11
N PRO A 386 26.01 49.70 -14.40
CA PRO A 386 24.76 50.46 -14.20
C PRO A 386 24.14 51.02 -15.50
N GLY A 387 24.90 51.09 -16.59
CA GLY A 387 24.44 51.63 -17.89
C GLY A 387 23.43 50.76 -18.66
N LEU A 388 23.18 49.52 -18.22
CA LEU A 388 22.24 48.60 -18.87
C LEU A 388 20.90 48.43 -18.13
N ALA A 389 20.77 48.98 -16.91
CA ALA A 389 19.68 48.66 -15.99
C ALA A 389 18.33 49.37 -16.25
N ILE A 390 18.17 50.15 -17.33
CA ILE A 390 16.95 50.93 -17.61
C ILE A 390 16.20 50.37 -18.82
N LYS A 391 15.49 49.23 -18.65
CA LYS A 391 14.34 48.81 -19.51
C LYS A 391 13.52 47.56 -19.12
N SER A 392 13.73 46.93 -17.97
CA SER A 392 12.97 45.70 -17.58
C SER A 392 11.69 45.95 -16.79
N GLU A 393 11.55 47.08 -16.09
CA GLU A 393 10.37 47.40 -15.26
C GLU A 393 9.38 48.34 -15.97
N ASP A 394 8.85 47.96 -17.14
CA ASP A 394 7.57 48.53 -17.65
C ASP A 394 6.95 47.75 -18.84
N ARG A 395 6.58 46.47 -18.65
CA ARG A 395 5.84 45.67 -19.67
C ARG A 395 4.85 44.64 -19.11
N HIS A 396 3.91 45.06 -18.27
CA HIS A 396 2.68 44.28 -17.99
C HIS A 396 1.43 45.19 -17.82
N SER A 397 1.19 46.07 -18.81
CA SER A 397 0.02 46.98 -18.86
C SER A 397 -0.51 47.22 -20.28
N THR A 398 -1.05 46.17 -20.90
CA THR A 398 -1.94 46.19 -22.08
C THR A 398 -2.59 44.81 -22.20
N SER A 399 -3.86 44.61 -22.52
CA SER A 399 -5.06 45.47 -22.54
C SER A 399 -6.19 44.56 -23.04
N ILE A 400 -7.31 44.43 -22.34
CA ILE A 400 -8.44 43.59 -22.78
C ILE A 400 -9.15 44.28 -23.97
N PRO A 401 -9.27 43.64 -25.16
CA PRO A 401 -10.28 43.99 -26.14
C PRO A 401 -11.63 43.30 -25.80
N SER A 402 -12.73 43.95 -26.16
CA SER A 402 -14.11 43.54 -25.87
C SER A 402 -14.61 42.31 -26.64
#